data_AF-A0A1J3IS13-F1
#
_entry.id   AF-A0A1J3IS13-F1
#
_cell.length_a   1.000
_cell.length_b   1.000
_cell.length_c   1.000
_cell.angle_alpha   90.00
_cell.angle_beta   90.00
_cell.angle_gamma   90.00
#
_symmetry.space_group_name_H-M   'P 1'
#
loop_
_entity.id
_entity.type
_entity.pdbx_description
1 polymer ?
#
loop_
_entity_poly.entity_id
_entity_poly.type
_entity_poly.pdbx_seq_one_letter_code
_entity_poly.pdbx_strand_id
1 'polypeptide(L)'
;MSKWKETVTYGMCVNRIDGVKKDYCKHFLAGGEEGTPEALFCGGCGCHVCFHKKNVTKEFDITNAIVNYGQCAKNHAAHIGKSTDGCREFMAADKEGTPEALFCAVCGCHRNFHEKIYS
;
A
#
# COMPACT_ATOMS: atom_id res chain seq x y z
N MET A 1 1.85 11.32 -10.35
CA MET A 1 2.52 10.35 -9.46
C MET A 1 1.75 9.04 -9.55
N SER A 2 2.41 7.90 -9.74
CA SER A 2 1.72 6.61 -9.83
C SER A 2 1.19 6.20 -8.45
N LYS A 3 -0.11 5.88 -8.34
CA LYS A 3 -0.75 5.35 -7.11
C LYS A 3 -0.29 3.93 -6.76
N TRP A 4 0.55 3.35 -7.61
CA TRP A 4 1.07 2.00 -7.46
C TRP A 4 2.56 2.11 -7.14
N LYS A 5 2.94 1.54 -6.01
CA LYS A 5 4.33 1.31 -5.66
C LYS A 5 4.70 -0.08 -6.15
N GLU A 6 5.70 -0.14 -7.02
CA GLU A 6 6.26 -1.41 -7.49
C GLU A 6 7.48 -1.74 -6.64
N THR A 7 7.46 -2.91 -6.01
CA THR A 7 8.61 -3.46 -5.28
C THR A 7 9.13 -4.65 -6.06
N VAL A 8 10.41 -4.60 -6.43
CA VAL A 8 11.09 -5.68 -7.16
C VAL A 8 11.93 -6.47 -6.16
N THR A 9 11.72 -7.78 -6.12
CA THR A 9 12.55 -8.71 -5.35
C THR A 9 13.01 -9.86 -6.23
N TYR A 10 14.02 -10.60 -5.78
CA TYR A 10 14.55 -11.76 -6.49
C TYR A 10 14.43 -13.00 -5.60
N GLY A 11 13.79 -14.03 -6.14
CA GLY A 11 13.42 -15.26 -5.43
C GLY A 11 14.45 -16.38 -5.61
N MET A 12 13.94 -17.58 -5.88
CA MET A 12 14.73 -18.81 -6.01
C MET A 12 15.76 -18.71 -7.15
N CYS A 13 16.96 -19.24 -6.91
CA CYS A 13 17.96 -19.43 -7.97
C CYS A 13 17.44 -20.46 -8.98
N VAL A 14 17.76 -20.25 -10.26
CA VAL A 14 17.41 -21.15 -11.36
C VAL A 14 18.65 -21.68 -12.09
N ASN A 15 19.84 -21.38 -11.57
CA ASN A 15 21.09 -21.83 -12.17
C ASN A 15 21.25 -23.35 -12.08
N ARG A 16 21.78 -23.95 -13.15
CA ARG A 16 22.05 -25.38 -13.25
C ARG A 16 23.50 -25.59 -13.69
N ILE A 17 24.23 -26.40 -12.95
CA ILE A 17 25.59 -26.82 -13.27
C ILE A 17 25.52 -28.33 -13.51
N ASP A 18 25.99 -28.80 -14.67
CA ASP A 18 25.92 -30.20 -15.07
C ASP A 18 24.51 -30.82 -14.99
N GLY A 19 23.50 -29.99 -15.28
CA GLY A 19 22.09 -30.38 -15.24
C GLY A 19 21.46 -30.44 -13.84
N VAL A 20 22.27 -30.34 -12.78
CA VAL A 20 21.81 -30.34 -11.39
C VAL A 20 21.49 -28.92 -10.94
N LYS A 21 20.34 -28.75 -10.29
CA LYS A 21 19.93 -27.45 -9.76
C LYS A 21 20.75 -27.09 -8.52
N LYS A 22 21.20 -25.84 -8.42
CA LYS A 22 21.94 -25.30 -7.26
C LYS A 22 21.02 -24.73 -6.17
N ASP A 23 19.73 -25.10 -6.16
CA ASP A 23 18.60 -24.44 -5.48
C ASP A 23 18.64 -24.47 -3.92
N TYR A 24 19.76 -24.10 -3.29
CA TYR A 24 19.82 -23.96 -1.83
C TYR A 24 19.24 -22.63 -1.33
N CYS A 25 19.07 -21.65 -2.22
CA CYS A 25 18.57 -20.31 -1.87
C CYS A 25 17.12 -20.12 -2.34
N LYS A 26 16.23 -19.90 -1.38
CA LYS A 26 14.80 -19.59 -1.63
C LYS A 26 14.59 -18.14 -2.05
N HIS A 27 15.51 -17.26 -1.65
CA HIS A 27 15.50 -15.83 -1.94
C HIS A 27 16.91 -15.36 -2.29
N PHE A 28 17.01 -14.28 -3.05
CA PHE A 28 18.26 -13.57 -3.29
C PHE A 28 18.64 -12.79 -2.03
N LEU A 29 19.87 -12.99 -1.57
CA LEU A 29 20.45 -12.26 -0.44
C LEU A 29 21.66 -11.50 -0.98
N ALA A 30 21.60 -10.18 -1.08
CA ALA A 30 22.71 -9.39 -1.60
C ALA A 30 23.97 -9.63 -0.74
N GLY A 31 25.09 -9.96 -1.38
CA GLY A 31 26.35 -10.25 -0.70
C GLY A 31 27.14 -9.00 -0.29
N GLY A 32 26.71 -7.81 -0.71
CA GLY A 32 27.35 -6.53 -0.42
C GLY A 32 26.34 -5.40 -0.25
N GLU A 33 26.86 -4.21 0.01
CA GLU A 33 26.05 -2.99 0.20
C GLU A 33 25.36 -2.58 -1.11
N GLU A 34 24.19 -1.95 -1.00
CA GLU A 34 23.45 -1.49 -2.17
C GLU A 34 24.31 -0.56 -3.06
N GLY A 35 24.26 -0.76 -4.38
CA GLY A 35 25.05 0.02 -5.33
C GLY A 35 26.47 -0.50 -5.57
N THR A 36 26.91 -1.51 -4.83
CA THR A 36 28.20 -2.17 -5.08
C THR A 36 28.07 -3.33 -6.08
N PRO A 37 29.15 -3.69 -6.81
CA PRO A 37 29.16 -4.90 -7.63
C PRO A 37 28.84 -6.18 -6.83
N GLU A 38 29.28 -6.24 -5.57
CA GLU A 38 29.07 -7.37 -4.66
C GLU A 38 27.58 -7.58 -4.35
N ALA A 39 26.78 -6.51 -4.35
CA ALA A 39 25.33 -6.57 -4.17
C ALA A 39 24.61 -7.33 -5.30
N LEU A 40 25.25 -7.53 -6.46
CA LEU A 40 24.69 -8.29 -7.59
C LEU A 40 24.83 -9.81 -7.41
N PHE A 41 25.60 -10.27 -6.43
CA PHE A 41 25.81 -11.68 -6.15
C PHE A 41 25.07 -12.11 -4.89
N CYS A 42 24.44 -13.29 -4.97
CA CYS A 42 23.71 -13.85 -3.84
C CYS A 42 24.69 -14.42 -2.81
N GLY A 43 24.69 -13.92 -1.57
CA GLY A 43 25.51 -14.44 -0.48
C GLY A 43 25.22 -15.92 -0.13
N GLY A 44 24.03 -16.43 -0.45
CA GLY A 44 23.66 -17.82 -0.18
C GLY A 44 24.19 -18.83 -1.21
N CYS A 45 24.26 -18.47 -2.50
CA CYS A 45 24.64 -19.40 -3.57
C CYS A 45 25.77 -18.90 -4.48
N GLY A 46 26.22 -17.66 -4.32
CA GLY A 46 27.23 -17.00 -5.15
C GLY A 46 26.80 -16.72 -6.59
N CYS A 47 25.54 -16.98 -6.97
CA CYS A 47 25.06 -16.69 -8.32
C CYS A 47 24.70 -15.22 -8.48
N HIS A 48 24.90 -14.70 -9.69
CA HIS A 48 24.45 -13.37 -10.07
C HIS A 48 22.92 -13.27 -9.97
N VAL A 49 22.40 -12.09 -9.63
CA VAL A 49 20.97 -11.79 -9.48
C VAL A 49 20.13 -12.17 -10.71
N CYS A 50 20.73 -12.14 -11.91
CA CYS A 50 20.09 -12.58 -13.16
C CYS A 50 19.70 -14.07 -13.18
N PHE A 51 20.35 -14.90 -12.36
CA PHE A 51 19.98 -16.31 -12.19
C PHE A 51 18.91 -16.51 -11.11
N HIS A 52 18.33 -15.45 -10.58
CA HIS A 52 17.24 -15.53 -9.63
C HIS A 52 15.94 -15.06 -10.27
N LYS A 53 14.85 -15.74 -9.93
CA LYS A 53 13.52 -15.39 -10.44
C LYS A 53 13.11 -13.99 -9.96
N LYS A 54 12.94 -13.04 -10.89
CA LYS A 54 12.41 -11.72 -10.60
C LYS A 54 10.94 -11.82 -10.18
N ASN A 55 10.60 -11.27 -9.03
CA ASN A 55 9.24 -11.11 -8.54
C ASN A 55 8.92 -9.63 -8.45
N VAL A 56 7.75 -9.23 -8.98
CA VAL A 56 7.29 -7.84 -8.94
C VAL A 56 5.98 -7.83 -8.17
N THR A 57 5.95 -7.14 -7.04
CA THR A 57 4.73 -6.87 -6.29
C THR A 57 4.27 -5.44 -6.58
N LYS A 58 2.97 -5.29 -6.86
CA LYS A 58 2.34 -3.98 -7.05
C LYS A 58 1.42 -3.73 -5.87
N GLU A 59 1.73 -2.71 -5.08
CA GLU A 59 0.95 -2.32 -3.93
C GLU A 59 0.35 -0.94 -4.16
N PHE A 60 -0.81 -0.69 -3.58
CA PHE A 60 -1.47 0.61 -3.68
C PHE A 60 -0.87 1.55 -2.63
N ASP A 61 -0.27 2.65 -3.09
CA ASP A 61 0.37 3.66 -2.27
C ASP A 61 -0.65 4.70 -1.82
N ILE A 62 -1.15 4.55 -0.59
CA ILE A 62 -2.18 5.44 -0.02
C ILE A 62 -1.57 6.77 0.45
N THR A 63 -0.26 6.84 0.68
CA THR A 63 0.41 8.04 1.23
C THR A 63 0.37 9.23 0.26
N ASN A 64 0.37 8.98 -1.05
CA ASN A 64 0.20 10.01 -2.08
C ASN A 64 -1.23 10.10 -2.64
N ALA A 65 -2.16 9.28 -2.14
CA ALA A 65 -3.54 9.30 -2.60
C ALA A 65 -4.27 10.52 -2.02
N ILE A 66 -4.98 11.26 -2.88
CA ILE A 66 -5.84 12.34 -2.40
C ILE A 66 -7.06 11.69 -1.76
N VAL A 67 -7.27 11.93 -0.47
CA VAL A 67 -8.41 11.38 0.28
C VAL A 67 -9.55 12.38 0.28
N ASN A 68 -10.65 12.01 -0.39
CA ASN A 68 -11.93 12.69 -0.28
C ASN A 68 -12.86 11.89 0.64
N TYR A 69 -13.79 12.57 1.30
CA TYR A 69 -14.77 11.94 2.19
C TYR A 69 -16.17 12.05 1.56
N GLY A 70 -16.77 10.91 1.25
CA GLY A 70 -18.06 10.81 0.56
C GLY A 70 -19.24 10.78 1.53
N GLN A 71 -20.10 9.78 1.36
CA GLN A 71 -21.33 9.65 2.14
C GLN A 71 -21.10 9.28 3.61
N CYS A 72 -21.99 9.74 4.50
CA CYS A 72 -21.96 9.37 5.91
C CYS A 72 -22.46 7.93 6.11
N ALA A 73 -21.65 7.07 6.73
CA ALA A 73 -21.98 5.70 7.06
C ALA A 73 -22.44 5.51 8.52
N LYS A 74 -22.55 6.59 9.31
CA LYS A 74 -23.05 6.50 10.69
C LYS A 74 -24.55 6.21 10.67
N ASN A 75 -24.97 5.20 11.45
CA ASN A 75 -26.40 4.97 11.69
C ASN A 75 -26.90 5.92 12.77
N HIS A 76 -27.57 7.01 12.37
CA HIS A 76 -28.10 8.00 13.30
C HIS A 76 -29.36 7.52 14.03
N ALA A 77 -30.06 6.54 13.48
CA ALA A 77 -31.31 6.01 14.01
C ALA A 77 -31.14 4.63 14.67
N ALA A 78 -29.95 4.31 15.21
CA ALA A 78 -29.62 2.96 15.69
C ALA A 78 -30.65 2.33 16.66
N HIS A 79 -31.46 3.13 17.34
CA HIS A 79 -32.53 2.68 18.23
C HIS A 79 -33.88 2.40 17.53
N ILE A 80 -34.12 2.92 16.32
CA ILE A 80 -35.39 2.84 15.57
C ILE A 80 -35.22 2.06 14.25
N GLY A 81 -34.01 1.98 13.68
CA GLY A 81 -33.70 1.26 12.45
C GLY A 81 -32.34 1.64 11.83
N LYS A 82 -32.05 1.23 10.58
CA LYS A 82 -30.89 1.75 9.82
C LYS A 82 -31.32 2.98 9.03
N SER A 83 -30.94 4.16 9.49
CA SER A 83 -31.11 5.42 8.74
C SER A 83 -29.78 6.17 8.72
N THR A 84 -29.17 6.24 7.54
CA THR A 84 -28.01 7.07 7.26
C THR A 84 -28.52 8.47 6.91
N ASP A 85 -28.14 9.46 7.71
CA ASP A 85 -28.49 10.85 7.44
C ASP A 85 -27.83 11.28 6.12
N GLY A 86 -28.58 11.96 5.26
CA GLY A 86 -28.40 12.06 3.80
C GLY A 86 -27.21 12.86 3.28
N CYS A 87 -26.06 12.87 3.96
CA CYS A 87 -24.84 13.48 3.46
C CYS A 87 -24.26 12.62 2.34
N ARG A 88 -24.22 13.14 1.12
CA ARG A 88 -23.60 12.47 -0.05
C ARG A 88 -22.13 12.86 -0.23
N GLU A 89 -21.74 13.98 0.36
CA GLU A 89 -20.38 14.51 0.38
C GLU A 89 -20.06 15.07 1.77
N PHE A 90 -18.81 14.96 2.20
CA PHE A 90 -18.34 15.61 3.42
C PHE A 90 -18.09 17.10 3.17
N MET A 91 -18.79 17.94 3.92
CA MET A 91 -18.52 19.37 3.97
C MET A 91 -17.96 19.70 5.35
N ALA A 92 -16.73 20.21 5.42
CA ALA A 92 -16.14 20.64 6.69
C ALA A 92 -16.96 21.77 7.31
N ALA A 93 -17.18 21.73 8.63
CA ALA A 93 -17.91 22.78 9.34
C ALA A 93 -17.16 24.12 9.39
N ASP A 94 -15.83 24.07 9.29
CA ASP A 94 -14.92 25.22 9.44
C ASP A 94 -13.68 25.10 8.54
N LYS A 95 -12.78 26.08 8.66
CA LYS A 95 -11.55 26.19 7.85
C LYS A 95 -10.56 25.06 8.15
N GLU A 96 -9.87 24.60 7.12
CA GLU A 96 -8.81 23.60 7.22
C GLU A 96 -7.76 24.00 8.29
N GLY A 97 -7.47 23.06 9.20
CA GLY A 97 -6.54 23.27 10.31
C GLY A 97 -7.19 23.55 11.67
N THR A 98 -8.51 23.75 11.74
CA THR A 98 -9.24 23.79 13.02
C THR A 98 -9.76 22.40 13.41
N PRO A 99 -9.98 22.12 14.72
CA PRO A 99 -10.59 20.86 15.13
C PRO A 99 -12.02 20.69 14.58
N GLU A 100 -12.73 21.78 14.35
CA GLU A 100 -14.09 21.81 13.79
C GLU A 100 -14.12 21.38 12.32
N ALA A 101 -13.06 21.57 11.55
CA ALA A 101 -12.96 21.09 10.17
C ALA A 101 -12.96 19.56 10.03
N LEU A 102 -12.80 18.83 11.15
CA LEU A 102 -12.91 17.38 11.18
C LEU A 102 -14.36 16.89 11.22
N PHE A 103 -15.32 17.79 11.42
CA PHE A 103 -16.74 17.47 11.52
C PHE A 103 -17.52 17.95 10.30
N CYS A 104 -18.51 17.15 9.91
CA CYS A 104 -19.39 17.46 8.80
C CYS A 104 -20.40 18.55 9.20
N ALA A 105 -20.51 19.61 8.41
CA ALA A 105 -21.46 20.71 8.62
C ALA A 105 -22.93 20.26 8.59
N VAL A 106 -23.24 19.17 7.87
CA VAL A 106 -24.61 18.71 7.66
C VAL A 106 -25.06 17.73 8.74
N CYS A 107 -24.30 16.66 8.99
CA CYS A 107 -24.69 15.63 9.98
C CYS A 107 -23.96 15.73 11.33
N GLY A 108 -23.00 16.64 11.47
CA GLY A 108 -22.19 16.78 12.68
C GLY A 108 -21.26 15.59 12.95
N CYS A 109 -21.13 14.63 12.03
CA CYS A 109 -20.27 13.48 12.20
C CYS A 109 -18.82 13.81 11.88
N HIS A 110 -17.91 13.21 12.64
CA HIS A 110 -16.50 13.24 12.30
C HIS A 110 -16.27 12.62 10.91
N ARG A 111 -15.34 13.17 10.11
CA ARG A 111 -14.99 12.70 8.75
C ARG A 111 -14.68 11.21 8.66
N ASN A 112 -14.28 10.58 9.77
CA ASN A 112 -14.04 9.13 9.84
C ASN A 112 -15.32 8.28 9.69
N PHE A 113 -16.50 8.86 9.92
CA PHE A 113 -17.78 8.21 9.61
C PHE A 113 -18.18 8.36 8.15
N HIS A 114 -17.45 9.13 7.36
CA HIS A 114 -17.67 9.27 5.93
C HIS A 114 -16.76 8.31 5.16
N GLU A 115 -17.28 7.73 4.08
CA GLU A 115 -16.51 6.80 3.24
C GLU A 115 -15.30 7.48 2.61
N LYS A 116 -14.12 6.88 2.74
CA LYS A 116 -12.87 7.39 2.17
C LYS A 116 -12.79 7.03 0.69
N ILE A 117 -12.73 8.03 -0.16
CA ILE A 117 -12.56 7.91 -1.60
C ILE A 117 -11.11 8.30 -1.93
N TYR A 118 -10.32 7.35 -2.41
CA TYR A 118 -8.91 7.55 -2.73
C TYR A 118 -8.74 7.86 -4.22
N SER A 119 -8.41 9.11 -4.56
CA SER A 119 -8.17 9.58 -5.93
C SER A 119 -6.70 9.55 -6.33
#